data_AF-A0A2H6AUH8-F1
#
_entry.id   AF-A0A2H6AUH8-F1
#
_cell.length_a   1.000
_cell.length_b   1.000
_cell.length_c   1.000
_cell.angle_alpha   90.00
_cell.angle_beta   90.00
_cell.angle_gamma   90.00
#
_symmetry.space_group_name_H-M   'P 1'
#
loop_
_entity.id
_entity.type
_entity.pdbx_description
1 polymer ?
#
loop_
_entity_poly.entity_id
_entity_poly.type
_entity_poly.pdbx_seq_one_letter_code
_entity_poly.pdbx_strand_id
1 'polypeptide(L)'
;MTTVVCANRRYRILGLELQRAGVEAGGATRRLLELAEPAISWVDVARGFGVPGERAETAEDLEAALARAAASDGPYLVEALLPPS
;
A
#
# COMPACT_ATOMS: atom_id res chain seq x y z
N MET A 1 1.12 11.88 14.55
CA MET A 1 2.08 11.07 13.75
C MET A 1 1.32 10.50 12.59
N THR A 2 1.79 10.67 11.36
CA THR A 2 1.09 10.15 10.17
C THR A 2 1.87 9.00 9.56
N THR A 3 1.20 7.87 9.33
CA THR A 3 1.77 6.72 8.62
C THR A 3 1.19 6.68 7.21
N VAL A 4 2.06 6.68 6.20
CA VAL A 4 1.66 6.55 4.80
C VAL A 4 2.08 5.18 4.29
N VAL A 5 1.11 4.38 3.86
CA VAL A 5 1.36 3.08 3.22
C VAL A 5 1.26 3.25 1.71
N CYS A 6 2.39 3.18 1.02
CA CYS A 6 2.43 3.16 -0.45
C CYS A 6 2.10 1.75 -0.97
N ALA A 7 0.82 1.49 -1.17
CA ALA A 7 0.29 0.17 -1.50
C ALA A 7 0.45 -0.12 -3.00
N ASN A 8 1.55 -0.81 -3.36
CA ASN A 8 1.79 -1.38 -4.69
C ASN A 8 1.20 -2.80 -4.86
N ARG A 9 0.64 -3.38 -3.79
CA ARG A 9 0.03 -4.72 -3.72
C ARG A 9 0.92 -5.84 -4.26
N ARG A 10 2.24 -5.70 -4.19
CA ARG A 10 3.20 -6.68 -4.70
C ARG A 10 4.50 -6.64 -3.91
N TYR A 11 5.19 -7.79 -3.80
CA TYR A 11 6.59 -7.83 -3.42
C TYR A 11 7.49 -7.38 -4.57
N ARG A 12 7.43 -6.09 -4.92
CA ARG A 12 8.09 -5.53 -6.12
C ARG A 12 9.60 -5.71 -6.13
N ILE A 13 10.25 -5.61 -4.96
CA ILE A 13 11.70 -5.82 -4.83
C ILE A 13 12.07 -7.25 -5.24
N LEU A 14 11.35 -8.25 -4.74
CA LEU A 14 11.62 -9.65 -5.08
C LEU A 14 11.37 -9.96 -6.56
N GLY A 15 10.35 -9.34 -7.17
CA GLY A 15 10.11 -9.44 -8.61
C GLY A 15 11.29 -8.89 -9.43
N LEU A 16 11.86 -7.76 -9.01
CA LEU A 16 13.04 -7.18 -9.65
C LEU A 16 14.28 -8.07 -9.49
N GLU A 17 14.47 -8.68 -8.31
CA GLU A 17 15.60 -9.60 -8.09
C GLU A 17 15.50 -10.87 -8.92
N LEU A 18 14.30 -11.43 -9.12
CA LEU A 18 14.09 -12.57 -10.03
C LEU A 18 14.43 -12.21 -11.49
N GLN A 19 14.02 -11.02 -11.94
CA GLN A 19 14.38 -10.52 -13.26
C GLN A 19 15.90 -10.36 -13.40
N ARG A 20 16.57 -9.80 -12.40
CA ARG A 20 18.04 -9.64 -12.37
C ARG A 20 18.77 -10.97 -12.38
N ALA A 21 18.21 -11.98 -11.72
CA ALA A 21 18.75 -13.34 -11.73
C ALA A 21 18.52 -14.09 -13.05
N GLY A 22 17.75 -13.53 -13.99
CA GLY A 22 17.39 -14.18 -15.25
C GLY A 22 16.44 -15.36 -15.09
N VAL A 23 15.69 -15.41 -13.98
CA VAL A 23 14.75 -16.49 -13.68
C VAL A 23 13.35 -16.06 -14.09
N GLU A 24 12.72 -16.83 -14.99
CA GLU A 24 11.31 -16.65 -15.29
C GLU A 24 10.43 -17.21 -14.17
N ALA A 25 9.66 -16.33 -13.53
CA ALA A 25 8.70 -16.74 -12.52
C ALA A 25 7.54 -17.51 -13.17
N GLY A 26 7.41 -18.79 -12.83
CA GLY A 26 6.20 -19.58 -13.12
C GLY A 26 4.98 -19.07 -12.35
N GLY A 27 3.78 -19.56 -12.70
CA GLY A 27 2.53 -19.08 -12.13
C GLY A 27 2.44 -19.17 -10.60
N ALA A 28 2.98 -20.23 -9.99
CA ALA A 28 3.04 -20.38 -8.54
C ALA A 28 3.95 -19.32 -7.89
N THR A 29 5.11 -19.06 -8.48
CA THR A 29 6.04 -18.02 -7.99
C THR A 29 5.42 -16.64 -8.10
N ARG A 30 4.72 -16.32 -9.20
CA ARG A 30 4.03 -15.02 -9.34
C ARG A 30 3.01 -14.79 -8.25
N ARG A 31 2.19 -15.80 -7.90
CA ARG A 31 1.21 -15.69 -6.81
C ARG A 31 1.87 -15.43 -5.45
N LEU A 32 3.06 -15.98 -5.19
CA LEU A 32 3.81 -15.69 -3.96
C LEU A 32 4.30 -14.23 -3.89
N LEU A 33 4.37 -13.53 -5.03
CA LEU A 33 4.82 -12.14 -5.13
C LEU A 33 3.66 -11.14 -5.21
N GLU A 34 2.43 -11.62 -5.34
CA GLU A 34 1.22 -10.81 -5.40
C GLU A 34 0.58 -10.66 -4.02
N LEU A 35 0.12 -9.45 -3.71
CA LEU A 35 -0.60 -9.10 -2.47
C LEU A 35 -1.97 -8.47 -2.79
N ALA A 36 -2.50 -8.74 -3.99
CA ALA A 36 -3.76 -8.18 -4.46
C ALA A 36 -4.96 -9.14 -4.30
N GLU A 37 -4.72 -10.42 -3.98
CA GLU A 37 -5.75 -11.47 -3.96
C GLU A 37 -5.69 -12.31 -2.66
N PRO A 38 -6.47 -11.94 -1.62
CA PRO A 38 -7.17 -10.67 -1.47
C PRO A 38 -6.23 -9.52 -1.13
N ALA A 39 -6.58 -8.31 -1.57
CA ALA A 39 -5.84 -7.10 -1.21
C ALA A 39 -6.04 -6.78 0.27
N ILE A 40 -4.96 -6.38 0.95
CA ILE A 40 -5.03 -5.92 2.34
C ILE A 40 -5.68 -4.54 2.36
N SER A 41 -6.73 -4.37 3.17
CA SER A 41 -7.29 -3.06 3.48
C SER A 41 -6.56 -2.47 4.69
N TRP A 42 -5.53 -1.66 4.44
CA TRP A 42 -4.75 -1.03 5.51
C TRP A 42 -5.58 -0.07 6.36
N VAL A 43 -6.62 0.53 5.77
CA VAL A 43 -7.59 1.37 6.47
C VAL A 43 -8.38 0.57 7.50
N ASP A 44 -8.85 -0.64 7.16
CA ASP A 44 -9.60 -1.47 8.11
C ASP A 44 -8.67 -2.03 9.21
N VAL A 45 -7.41 -2.34 8.87
CA VAL A 45 -6.40 -2.70 9.85
C VAL A 45 -6.17 -1.55 10.84
N ALA A 46 -5.98 -0.31 10.35
CA ALA A 46 -5.82 0.88 11.19
C ALA A 46 -7.02 1.08 12.12
N ARG A 47 -8.23 0.95 11.58
CA ARG A 47 -9.48 1.05 12.35
C ARG A 47 -9.53 0.05 13.50
N GLY A 48 -9.06 -1.19 13.29
CA GLY A 48 -8.95 -2.21 14.33
C GLY A 48 -8.05 -1.81 15.51
N PHE A 49 -7.08 -0.92 15.28
CA PHE A 49 -6.21 -0.34 16.32
C PHE A 49 -6.71 1.02 16.85
N GLY A 50 -7.91 1.45 16.48
CA GLY A 50 -8.45 2.76 16.86
C GLY A 50 -7.78 3.95 16.16
N VAL A 51 -7.02 3.70 15.08
CA VAL A 51 -6.36 4.73 14.29
C VAL A 51 -7.26 5.12 13.11
N PRO A 52 -7.65 6.41 12.96
CA PRO A 52 -8.36 6.85 11.77
C PRO A 52 -7.47 6.67 10.54
N GLY A 53 -8.09 6.27 9.43
CA GLY A 53 -7.38 6.25 8.17
C GLY A 53 -8.29 6.27 6.97
N GLU A 54 -7.69 6.60 5.84
CA GLU A 54 -8.36 6.71 4.56
C GLU A 54 -7.46 6.28 3.42
N ARG A 55 -8.07 5.99 2.27
CA ARG A 55 -7.38 5.60 1.05
C ARG A 55 -7.31 6.78 0.09
N ALA A 56 -6.13 7.00 -0.47
CA ALA A 56 -5.90 7.91 -1.57
C ALA A 56 -5.66 7.10 -2.86
N GLU A 57 -6.45 7.35 -3.90
CA GLU A 57 -6.31 6.69 -5.20
C GLU A 57 -5.59 7.58 -6.22
N THR A 58 -5.58 8.88 -5.97
CA THR A 58 -4.91 9.91 -6.77
C THR A 58 -3.91 10.73 -5.93
N ALA A 59 -3.11 11.56 -6.60
CA ALA A 59 -2.19 12.47 -5.92
C ALA A 59 -2.95 13.56 -5.16
N GLU A 60 -4.05 14.03 -5.72
CA GLU A 60 -4.96 15.01 -5.12
C GLU A 60 -5.64 14.44 -3.87
N ASP A 61 -6.06 13.17 -3.90
CA ASP A 61 -6.58 12.49 -2.70
C ASP A 61 -5.52 12.41 -1.61
N LEU A 62 -4.26 12.12 -1.99
CA LEU A 62 -3.16 12.02 -1.05
C LEU A 62 -2.85 13.37 -0.41
N GLU A 63 -2.80 14.45 -1.20
CA GLU A 63 -2.64 15.80 -0.68
C GLU A 63 -3.74 16.14 0.33
N ALA A 64 -5.00 15.91 -0.05
CA ALA A 64 -6.15 16.19 0.80
C ALA A 64 -6.11 15.34 2.09
N ALA A 65 -5.70 14.08 2.00
CA ALA A 65 -5.58 13.18 3.15
C ALA A 65 -4.45 13.60 4.10
N LEU A 66 -3.31 14.03 3.55
CA LEU A 66 -2.19 14.55 4.35
C LEU A 66 -2.59 15.85 5.07
N ALA A 67 -3.37 16.73 4.42
CA ALA A 67 -3.90 17.93 5.07
C ALA A 67 -4.82 17.58 6.25
N ARG A 68 -5.73 16.60 6.08
CA ARG A 68 -6.59 16.11 7.17
C ARG A 68 -5.80 15.47 8.30
N ALA A 69 -4.82 14.62 7.97
CA ALA A 69 -3.95 13.99 8.93
C ALA A 69 -3.14 15.01 9.75
N ALA A 70 -2.63 16.05 9.10
CA ALA A 70 -1.89 17.14 9.74
C ALA A 70 -2.75 17.97 10.71
N ALA A 71 -4.05 18.11 10.42
CA ALA A 71 -5.01 18.79 11.29
C ALA A 71 -5.57 17.89 12.40
N SER A 72 -5.24 16.58 12.41
CA SER A 72 -5.77 15.63 13.38
C SER A 72 -4.94 15.56 14.65
N ASP A 73 -5.61 15.54 15.80
CA ASP A 73 -4.98 15.32 17.10
C ASP A 73 -4.78 13.81 17.33
N GLY A 74 -3.79 13.21 16.68
CA GLY A 74 -3.51 11.79 16.91
C GLY A 74 -2.64 11.07 15.86
N PRO A 75 -2.57 9.74 15.96
CA PRO A 75 -2.10 8.90 14.87
C PRO A 75 -3.10 8.92 13.71
N TYR A 76 -2.60 8.86 12.48
CA TYR A 76 -3.43 8.82 11.27
C TYR A 76 -2.78 7.90 10.23
N LEU A 77 -3.58 7.10 9.52
CA LEU A 77 -3.11 6.26 8.41
C LEU A 77 -3.64 6.76 7.06
N VAL A 78 -2.75 6.90 6.09
CA VAL A 78 -3.12 7.09 4.68
C VAL A 78 -2.63 5.90 3.86
N GLU A 79 -3.55 5.18 3.23
CA GLU A 79 -3.22 4.16 2.22
C GLU A 79 -3.16 4.83 0.85
N ALA A 80 -1.97 5.06 0.30
CA ALA A 80 -1.79 5.58 -1.05
C ALA A 80 -1.70 4.41 -2.04
N LEU A 81 -2.71 4.23 -2.89
CA LEU A 81 -2.65 3.24 -3.96
C LEU A 81 -1.68 3.70 -5.04
N LEU A 82 -0.76 2.81 -5.42
CA LEU A 82 0.15 3.07 -6.52
C LEU A 82 -0.39 2.47 -7.82
N PRO A 83 -0.20 3.15 -8.98
CA PRO A 83 -0.56 2.59 -10.26
C PRO A 83 0.11 1.22 -10.50
N PRO A 84 -0.55 0.31 -11.24
CA PRO A 84 0.09 -0.91 -11.67
C PRO A 84 1.31 -0.58 -12.55
N SER A 85 2.42 -1.28 -12.30
CA SER A 85 3.65 -1.23 -13.10
C SER A 85 3.79 -2.42 -14.02
#